data_AF-A0A0F9FIY6-F1
#
_entry.id   AF-A0A0F9FIY6-F1
#
_cell.length_a   1.000
_cell.length_b   1.000
_cell.length_c   1.000
_cell.angle_alpha   90.00
_cell.angle_beta   90.00
_cell.angle_gamma   90.00
#
_symmetry.space_group_name_H-M   'P 1'
#
loop_
_entity.id
_entity.type
_entity.pdbx_description
1 polymer ?
#
loop_
_entity_poly.entity_id
_entity_poly.type
_entity_poly.pdbx_seq_one_letter_code
_entity_poly.pdbx_strand_id
1 'polypeptide(L)'
;MALVRQRVNPELENDILTAFITNTQFINKAIKWYRPQYLSDYTGIVAQWAIDYWETYREAPGKNIQNIYNVKKEELDLALAQNIDTYLTILTTQYEQKADFNLPYMIDQAHSFFRRKAYEQMFTQGKDLMIAGQVEDAIRLHNAFQGVAQVQSKWENPFDPKVIRQHFADRDDDMYVVLKFLGALGELIGGLEVGWLVAWLGPMKRGKSFWIQETLFRSAIAKNDTAYINLEMIDKGVRDREYRRLTGTTDGDPTGIQFPMFDCYNNQCGECPVSHLRENDITLRMDDAERTQPAWGRPGYEDYEVCTACRDDPDLRENYLPDIWYSIYNQEREYSRKAVETAAGGFSRMFGDRI
;
A
#
# COMPACT_ATOMS: atom_id res chain seq x y z
N MET A 1 -13.68 -42.26 16.57
CA MET A 1 -13.41 -41.43 15.37
C MET A 1 -12.71 -42.31 14.34
N ALA A 2 -13.34 -42.52 13.19
CA ALA A 2 -12.72 -43.29 12.11
C ALA A 2 -11.65 -42.44 11.41
N LEU A 3 -10.43 -42.97 11.29
CA LEU A 3 -9.35 -42.39 10.49
C LEU A 3 -9.78 -42.35 9.02
N VAL A 4 -10.16 -41.17 8.53
CA VAL A 4 -10.41 -40.94 7.11
C VAL A 4 -9.05 -40.92 6.40
N ARG A 5 -8.66 -42.04 5.78
CA ARG A 5 -7.52 -42.08 4.86
C ARG A 5 -7.84 -41.21 3.64
N GLN A 6 -7.23 -40.03 3.56
CA GLN A 6 -7.29 -39.20 2.37
C GLN A 6 -6.52 -39.89 1.22
N ARG A 7 -7.19 -40.11 0.09
CA ARG A 7 -6.53 -40.51 -1.16
C ARG A 7 -5.85 -39.27 -1.75
N VAL A 8 -4.54 -39.17 -1.60
CA VAL A 8 -3.72 -38.28 -2.43
C VAL A 8 -3.90 -38.72 -3.87
N ASN A 9 -4.17 -37.80 -4.80
CA ASN A 9 -4.20 -38.14 -6.23
C ASN A 9 -2.75 -38.39 -6.67
N PRO A 10 -2.31 -39.66 -6.82
CA PRO A 10 -0.91 -39.98 -7.00
C PRO A 10 -0.37 -39.45 -8.33
N GLU A 11 -1.25 -39.33 -9.33
CA GLU A 11 -0.88 -38.98 -10.70
C GLU A 11 -0.28 -37.58 -10.80
N LEU A 12 -0.85 -36.59 -10.09
CA LEU A 12 -0.35 -35.22 -10.15
C LEU A 12 0.99 -35.07 -9.41
N GLU A 13 1.15 -35.78 -8.30
CA GLU A 13 2.41 -35.78 -7.54
C GLU A 13 3.55 -36.42 -8.37
N ASN A 14 3.24 -37.51 -9.06
CA ASN A 14 4.15 -38.16 -10.01
C ASN A 14 4.55 -37.22 -11.16
N ASP A 15 3.58 -36.49 -11.72
CA ASP A 15 3.83 -35.54 -12.80
C ASP A 15 4.71 -34.37 -12.34
N ILE A 16 4.47 -33.85 -11.13
CA ILE A 16 5.32 -32.83 -10.49
C ILE A 16 6.74 -33.34 -10.31
N LEU A 17 6.92 -34.55 -9.77
CA LEU A 17 8.25 -35.09 -9.54
C LEU A 17 8.98 -35.39 -10.84
N THR A 18 8.28 -35.92 -11.84
CA THR A 18 8.83 -36.12 -13.19
C THR A 18 9.33 -34.79 -13.76
N ALA A 19 8.57 -33.71 -13.56
CA ALA A 19 8.97 -32.37 -13.98
C ALA A 19 10.21 -31.86 -13.21
N PHE A 20 10.32 -32.14 -11.90
CA PHE A 20 11.53 -31.88 -11.12
C PHE A 20 12.75 -32.64 -11.65
N ILE A 21 12.57 -33.88 -12.09
CA ILE A 21 13.70 -34.69 -12.59
C ILE A 21 14.11 -34.24 -14.00
N THR A 22 13.15 -33.88 -14.86
CA THR A 22 13.40 -33.75 -16.30
C THR A 22 13.51 -32.32 -16.83
N ASN A 23 12.99 -31.32 -16.12
CA ASN A 23 12.82 -29.98 -16.66
C ASN A 23 13.42 -28.87 -15.78
N THR A 24 14.53 -28.28 -16.23
CA THR A 24 15.23 -27.19 -15.51
C THR A 24 14.37 -25.95 -15.29
N GLN A 25 13.53 -25.58 -16.27
CA GLN A 25 12.67 -24.40 -16.16
C GLN A 25 11.56 -24.60 -15.12
N PHE A 26 11.08 -25.83 -14.99
CA PHE A 26 10.11 -26.20 -13.96
C PHE A 26 10.71 -26.04 -12.56
N ILE A 27 11.89 -26.63 -12.30
CA ILE A 27 12.56 -26.53 -10.99
C ILE A 27 12.74 -25.06 -10.58
N ASN A 28 13.27 -24.23 -11.48
CA ASN A 28 13.55 -22.82 -11.21
C ASN A 28 12.30 -22.03 -10.75
N LYS A 29 11.11 -22.42 -11.22
CA LYS A 29 9.84 -21.82 -10.80
C LYS A 29 9.28 -22.49 -9.55
N ALA A 30 9.23 -23.82 -9.54
CA ALA A 30 8.58 -24.62 -8.51
C ALA A 30 9.33 -24.62 -7.17
N ILE A 31 10.66 -24.43 -7.17
CA ILE A 31 11.48 -24.39 -5.94
C ILE A 31 11.00 -23.33 -4.94
N LYS A 32 10.43 -22.22 -5.43
CA LYS A 32 9.89 -21.14 -4.58
C LYS A 32 8.67 -21.59 -3.76
N TRP A 33 7.96 -22.61 -4.24
CA TRP A 33 6.73 -23.14 -3.65
C TRP A 33 6.96 -24.45 -2.91
N TYR A 34 8.05 -25.13 -3.21
CA TYR A 34 8.37 -26.44 -2.66
C TYR A 34 8.69 -26.37 -1.17
N ARG A 35 8.10 -27.30 -0.42
CA ARG A 35 8.51 -27.69 0.93
C ARG A 35 8.47 -29.22 0.97
N PRO A 36 9.47 -29.90 1.57
CA PRO A 36 9.50 -31.36 1.61
C PRO A 36 8.22 -31.99 2.19
N GLN A 37 7.59 -31.31 3.16
CA GLN A 37 6.39 -31.78 3.85
C GLN A 37 5.11 -31.76 2.97
N TYR A 38 5.15 -31.13 1.79
CA TYR A 38 4.00 -31.07 0.88
C TYR A 38 3.87 -32.32 -0.01
N LEU A 39 4.93 -33.11 -0.11
CA LEU A 39 4.98 -34.36 -0.85
C LEU A 39 4.97 -35.55 0.12
N SER A 40 4.65 -36.74 -0.38
CA SER A 40 4.85 -37.97 0.40
C SER A 40 6.33 -38.22 0.72
N ASP A 41 6.60 -39.02 1.75
CA ASP A 41 7.96 -39.15 2.31
C ASP A 41 9.03 -39.48 1.26
N TYR A 42 8.75 -40.42 0.35
CA TYR A 42 9.69 -40.85 -0.68
C TYR A 42 9.78 -39.88 -1.87
N THR A 43 8.67 -39.27 -2.30
CA THR A 43 8.68 -38.25 -3.36
C THR A 43 9.35 -36.96 -2.91
N GLY A 44 9.15 -36.58 -1.64
CA GLY A 44 9.81 -35.47 -0.97
C GLY A 44 11.33 -35.60 -1.04
N ILE A 45 11.86 -36.79 -0.71
CA ILE A 45 13.30 -37.08 -0.76
C ILE A 45 13.84 -36.95 -2.19
N VAL A 46 13.16 -37.56 -3.18
CA VAL A 46 13.62 -37.51 -4.58
C VAL A 46 13.54 -36.09 -5.14
N ALA A 47 12.49 -35.33 -4.79
CA ALA A 47 12.37 -33.92 -5.17
C ALA A 47 13.51 -33.08 -4.56
N GLN A 48 13.87 -33.34 -3.30
CA GLN A 48 15.00 -32.68 -2.66
C GLN A 48 16.32 -32.99 -3.38
N TRP A 49 16.56 -34.25 -3.77
CA TRP A 49 17.73 -34.61 -4.57
C TRP A 49 17.80 -33.88 -5.91
N ALA A 50 16.66 -33.71 -6.58
CA ALA A 50 16.59 -32.96 -7.82
C ALA A 50 16.89 -31.46 -7.62
N ILE A 51 16.43 -30.89 -6.50
CA ILE A 51 16.72 -29.51 -6.11
C ILE A 51 18.20 -29.34 -5.77
N ASP A 52 18.78 -30.20 -4.94
CA ASP A 52 20.20 -30.15 -4.55
C ASP A 52 21.12 -30.24 -5.78
N TYR A 53 20.75 -31.11 -6.72
CA TYR A 53 21.44 -31.21 -8.00
C TYR A 53 21.33 -29.91 -8.81
N TRP A 54 20.13 -29.35 -8.92
CA TRP A 54 19.92 -28.08 -9.63
C TRP A 54 20.64 -26.89 -8.95
N GLU A 55 20.71 -26.84 -7.63
CA GLU A 55 21.44 -25.77 -6.93
C GLU A 55 22.94 -25.81 -7.24
N THR A 56 23.49 -27.01 -7.41
CA THR A 56 24.91 -27.24 -7.71
C THR A 56 25.23 -27.03 -9.19
N TYR A 57 24.43 -27.62 -10.08
CA TYR A 57 24.75 -27.71 -11.53
C TYR A 57 23.89 -26.79 -12.41
N ARG A 58 22.86 -26.15 -11.86
CA ARG A 58 21.88 -25.30 -12.57
C ARG A 58 21.10 -26.00 -13.69
N GLU A 59 21.06 -27.33 -13.65
CA GLU A 59 20.34 -28.19 -14.58
C GLU A 59 19.51 -29.24 -13.83
N ALA A 60 18.42 -29.70 -14.44
CA ALA A 60 17.65 -30.83 -13.91
C ALA A 60 18.48 -32.14 -14.00
N PRO A 61 18.36 -33.06 -13.03
CA PRO A 61 19.20 -34.26 -12.98
C PRO A 61 18.99 -35.20 -14.17
N GLY A 62 17.77 -35.26 -14.74
CA GLY A 62 17.42 -36.15 -15.84
C GLY A 62 17.83 -37.59 -15.54
N LYS A 63 18.66 -38.17 -16.42
CA LYS A 63 19.21 -39.53 -16.26
C LYS A 63 20.14 -39.69 -15.06
N ASN A 64 20.74 -38.60 -14.56
CA ASN A 64 21.63 -38.65 -13.40
C ASN A 64 20.89 -38.96 -12.10
N ILE A 65 19.56 -38.92 -12.07
CA ILE A 65 18.79 -39.27 -10.87
C ILE A 65 19.09 -40.70 -10.40
N GLN A 66 19.36 -41.64 -11.31
CA GLN A 66 19.72 -43.01 -10.97
C GLN A 66 21.09 -43.10 -10.29
N ASN A 67 22.04 -42.25 -10.71
CA ASN A 67 23.35 -42.16 -10.09
C ASN A 67 23.23 -41.58 -8.68
N ILE A 68 22.40 -40.54 -8.50
CA ILE A 68 22.13 -39.95 -7.19
C ILE A 68 21.50 -41.00 -6.26
N TYR A 69 20.49 -41.74 -6.73
CA TYR A 69 19.88 -42.82 -5.97
C TYR A 69 20.90 -43.89 -5.55
N ASN A 70 21.77 -44.33 -6.46
CA ASN A 70 22.78 -45.35 -6.15
C ASN A 70 23.78 -44.92 -5.08
N VAL A 71 24.10 -43.64 -4.99
CA VAL A 71 24.95 -43.09 -3.93
C VAL A 71 24.17 -42.95 -2.62
N LYS A 72 22.92 -42.48 -2.70
CA LYS A 72 22.11 -42.16 -1.51
C LYS A 72 21.39 -43.34 -0.88
N LYS A 73 21.21 -44.46 -1.59
CA LYS A 73 20.50 -45.64 -1.07
C LYS A 73 21.15 -46.27 0.17
N GLU A 74 22.46 -46.11 0.36
CA GLU A 74 23.18 -46.64 1.53
C GLU A 74 22.84 -45.87 2.81
N GLU A 75 22.38 -44.62 2.69
CA GLU A 75 21.96 -43.76 3.80
C GLU A 75 20.48 -44.00 4.19
N LEU A 76 19.73 -44.77 3.39
CA LEU A 76 18.29 -44.99 3.55
C LEU A 76 18.00 -46.35 4.19
N ASP A 77 16.84 -46.44 4.84
CA ASP A 77 16.35 -47.75 5.28
C ASP A 77 16.01 -48.64 4.06
N LEU A 78 16.14 -49.96 4.25
CA LEU A 78 15.94 -50.95 3.18
C LEU A 78 14.55 -50.87 2.53
N ALA A 79 13.50 -50.58 3.30
CA ALA A 79 12.13 -50.53 2.80
C ALA A 79 11.89 -49.25 1.97
N LEU A 80 12.38 -48.11 2.44
CA LEU A 80 12.32 -46.83 1.77
C LEU A 80 13.15 -46.82 0.49
N ALA A 81 14.35 -47.42 0.52
CA ALA A 81 15.19 -47.58 -0.66
C ALA A 81 14.48 -48.40 -1.75
N GLN A 82 13.80 -49.50 -1.39
CA GLN A 82 13.02 -50.31 -2.32
C GLN A 82 11.80 -49.57 -2.87
N ASN A 83 11.12 -48.77 -2.04
CA ASN A 83 9.99 -47.95 -2.47
C ASN A 83 10.42 -46.90 -3.49
N ILE A 84 11.54 -46.22 -3.26
CA ILE A 84 12.09 -45.22 -4.18
C ILE A 84 12.50 -45.87 -5.51
N ASP A 85 13.16 -47.04 -5.49
CA ASP A 85 13.58 -47.76 -6.70
C ASP A 85 12.38 -48.16 -7.58
N THR A 86 11.39 -48.77 -6.95
CA THR A 86 10.12 -49.16 -7.60
C THR A 86 9.46 -47.92 -8.21
N TYR A 87 9.48 -46.82 -7.49
CA TYR A 87 8.83 -45.59 -7.91
C TYR A 87 9.57 -44.89 -9.07
N LEU A 88 10.91 -44.78 -9.03
CA LEU A 88 11.71 -44.27 -10.15
C LEU A 88 11.52 -45.10 -11.42
N THR A 89 11.38 -46.43 -11.28
CA THR A 89 11.09 -47.33 -12.41
C THR A 89 9.71 -47.04 -13.03
N ILE A 90 8.69 -46.81 -12.19
CA ILE A 90 7.34 -46.43 -12.64
C ILE A 90 7.38 -45.08 -13.38
N LEU A 91 8.05 -44.08 -12.83
CA LEU A 91 8.15 -42.74 -13.44
C LEU A 91 8.86 -42.78 -14.80
N THR A 92 9.93 -43.57 -14.91
CA THR A 92 10.65 -43.75 -16.18
C THR A 92 9.73 -44.32 -17.26
N THR A 93 8.97 -45.36 -16.90
CA THR A 93 8.01 -46.00 -17.82
C THR A 93 6.89 -45.04 -18.24
N GLN A 94 6.38 -44.24 -17.31
CA GLN A 94 5.32 -43.25 -17.58
C GLN A 94 5.80 -42.09 -18.45
N TYR A 95 7.04 -41.66 -18.25
CA TYR A 95 7.65 -40.57 -19.01
C TYR A 95 7.88 -40.96 -20.48
N GLU A 96 8.38 -42.17 -20.75
CA GLU A 96 8.60 -42.65 -22.12
C GLU A 96 7.31 -42.72 -22.96
N GLN A 97 6.14 -42.80 -22.31
CA GLN A 97 4.84 -42.89 -22.97
C GLN A 97 4.17 -41.52 -23.23
N LYS A 98 4.57 -40.44 -22.54
CA LYS A 98 3.98 -39.10 -22.71
C LYS A 98 4.78 -38.29 -23.73
N ALA A 99 4.25 -38.17 -24.95
CA ALA A 99 4.93 -37.47 -26.06
C ALA A 99 4.89 -35.93 -25.97
N ASP A 100 3.95 -35.35 -25.22
CA ASP A 100 3.81 -33.89 -25.08
C ASP A 100 3.73 -33.46 -23.61
N PHE A 101 4.74 -32.72 -23.15
CA PHE A 101 4.78 -32.13 -21.81
C PHE A 101 4.49 -30.62 -21.88
N ASN A 102 3.24 -30.23 -21.58
CA ASN A 102 2.85 -28.82 -21.53
C ASN A 102 3.39 -28.16 -20.25
N LEU A 103 4.60 -27.60 -20.34
CA LEU A 103 5.28 -26.97 -19.21
C LEU A 103 4.46 -25.84 -18.54
N PRO A 104 3.87 -24.87 -19.28
CA PRO A 104 3.00 -23.85 -18.65
C PRO A 104 1.86 -24.45 -17.83
N TYR A 105 1.14 -25.42 -18.39
CA TYR A 105 0.05 -26.11 -17.69
C TYR A 105 0.56 -26.82 -16.43
N MET A 106 1.70 -27.51 -16.53
CA MET A 106 2.29 -28.21 -15.39
C MET A 106 2.72 -27.25 -14.27
N ILE A 107 3.24 -26.07 -14.61
CA ILE A 107 3.58 -25.03 -13.63
C ILE A 107 2.32 -24.58 -12.87
N ASP A 108 1.22 -24.33 -13.58
CA ASP A 108 -0.04 -23.89 -12.96
C ASP A 108 -0.66 -24.98 -12.07
N GLN A 109 -0.58 -26.24 -12.51
CA GLN A 109 -1.01 -27.40 -11.73
C GLN A 109 -0.15 -27.59 -10.47
N ALA A 110 1.17 -27.49 -10.59
CA ALA A 110 2.09 -27.58 -9.46
C ALA A 110 1.87 -26.45 -8.45
N HIS A 111 1.68 -25.22 -8.92
CA HIS A 111 1.35 -24.08 -8.06
C HIS A 111 0.05 -24.33 -7.27
N SER A 112 -1.01 -24.79 -7.96
CA SER A 112 -2.29 -25.12 -7.34
C SER A 112 -2.15 -26.24 -6.31
N PHE A 113 -1.35 -27.27 -6.62
CA PHE A 113 -1.06 -28.38 -5.73
C PHE A 113 -0.34 -27.92 -4.46
N PHE A 114 0.79 -27.21 -4.59
CA PHE A 114 1.56 -26.74 -3.44
C PHE A 114 0.79 -25.74 -2.59
N ARG A 115 0.02 -24.85 -3.23
CA ARG A 115 -0.87 -23.93 -2.51
C ARG A 115 -1.89 -24.71 -1.68
N ARG A 116 -2.57 -25.71 -2.26
CA ARG A 116 -3.51 -26.55 -1.51
C ARG A 116 -2.82 -27.26 -0.35
N LYS A 117 -1.64 -27.86 -0.56
CA LYS A 117 -0.87 -28.55 0.48
C LYS A 117 -0.43 -27.62 1.61
N ALA A 118 -0.04 -26.39 1.30
CA ALA A 118 0.30 -25.38 2.29
C ALA A 118 -0.88 -25.06 3.21
N TYR A 119 -2.08 -24.86 2.65
CA TYR A 119 -3.29 -24.64 3.45
C TYR A 119 -3.68 -25.89 4.26
N GLU A 120 -3.65 -27.08 3.66
CA GLU A 120 -3.94 -28.35 4.36
C GLU A 120 -3.03 -28.53 5.58
N GLN A 121 -1.74 -28.26 5.44
CA GLN A 121 -0.79 -28.32 6.54
C GLN A 121 -1.08 -27.27 7.61
N MET A 122 -1.32 -26.01 7.22
CA MET A 122 -1.66 -24.92 8.15
C MET A 122 -2.92 -25.25 8.96
N PHE A 123 -3.97 -25.76 8.32
CA PHE A 123 -5.21 -26.15 9.01
C PHE A 123 -5.00 -27.35 9.94
N THR A 124 -4.18 -28.32 9.53
CA THR A 124 -3.88 -29.49 10.37
C THR A 124 -3.12 -29.06 11.62
N GLN A 125 -2.04 -28.29 11.48
CA GLN A 125 -1.27 -27.76 12.60
C GLN A 125 -2.10 -26.84 13.50
N GLY A 126 -2.92 -25.95 12.90
CA GLY A 126 -3.83 -25.09 13.65
C GLY A 126 -4.85 -25.89 14.44
N LYS A 127 -5.42 -26.95 13.86
CA LYS A 127 -6.35 -27.85 14.55
C LYS A 127 -5.67 -28.57 15.72
N ASP A 128 -4.45 -29.05 15.55
CA ASP A 128 -3.70 -29.72 16.60
C ASP A 128 -3.41 -28.78 17.78
N LEU A 129 -3.02 -27.53 17.50
CA LEU A 129 -2.83 -26.48 18.52
C LEU A 129 -4.14 -26.15 19.25
N MET A 130 -5.26 -26.07 18.53
CA MET A 130 -6.58 -25.84 19.12
C MET A 130 -7.03 -27.00 20.03
N ILE A 131 -6.78 -28.25 19.62
CA ILE A 131 -7.05 -29.43 20.45
C ILE A 131 -6.18 -29.42 21.71
N ALA A 132 -4.93 -28.95 21.61
CA ALA A 132 -4.01 -28.79 22.74
C ALA A 132 -4.34 -27.59 23.65
N GLY A 133 -5.36 -26.77 23.32
CA GLY A 133 -5.73 -25.56 24.06
C GLY A 133 -4.78 -24.36 23.86
N GLN A 134 -3.88 -24.43 22.88
CA GLN A 134 -2.89 -23.40 22.57
C GLN A 134 -3.43 -22.39 21.54
N VAL A 135 -4.47 -21.64 21.92
CA VAL A 135 -5.18 -20.73 21.00
C VAL A 135 -4.29 -19.60 20.47
N GLU A 136 -3.46 -19.00 21.32
CA GLU A 136 -2.54 -17.93 20.91
C GLU A 136 -1.52 -18.42 19.87
N ASP A 137 -1.05 -19.68 20.00
CA ASP A 137 -0.14 -20.29 19.02
C ASP A 137 -0.82 -20.53 17.67
N ALA A 138 -2.09 -20.94 17.69
CA ALA A 138 -2.88 -21.08 16.47
C ALA A 138 -3.10 -19.72 15.76
N ILE A 139 -3.36 -18.65 16.53
CA ILE A 139 -3.47 -17.29 15.98
C ILE A 139 -2.14 -16.84 15.39
N ARG A 140 -1.02 -17.08 16.09
CA ARG A 140 0.32 -16.78 15.56
C ARG A 140 0.62 -17.55 14.28
N LEU A 141 0.30 -18.85 14.24
CA LEU A 141 0.46 -19.68 13.05
C LEU A 141 -0.34 -19.11 11.86
N HIS A 142 -1.59 -18.71 12.09
CA HIS A 142 -2.44 -18.13 11.05
C HIS A 142 -1.88 -16.80 10.53
N ASN A 143 -1.49 -15.90 11.43
CA ASN A 143 -0.95 -14.59 11.04
C ASN A 143 0.42 -14.69 10.35
N ALA A 144 1.24 -15.67 10.73
CA ALA A 144 2.53 -15.93 10.12
C ALA A 144 2.42 -16.68 8.78
N PHE A 145 1.27 -17.29 8.47
CA PHE A 145 1.09 -18.06 7.24
C PHE A 145 1.05 -17.13 6.03
N GLN A 146 2.21 -16.99 5.39
CA GLN A 146 2.31 -16.46 4.04
C GLN A 146 2.03 -17.61 3.08
N GLY A 147 0.82 -17.65 2.52
CA GLY A 147 0.45 -18.64 1.53
C GLY A 147 1.45 -18.69 0.36
N VAL A 148 1.37 -19.74 -0.46
CA VAL A 148 2.19 -19.85 -1.68
C VAL A 148 1.75 -18.73 -2.65
N ALA A 149 2.44 -17.59 -2.56
CA ALA A 149 2.18 -16.46 -3.43
C ALA A 149 2.78 -16.74 -4.80
N GLN A 150 1.95 -16.62 -5.84
CA GLN A 150 2.46 -16.53 -7.19
C GLN A 150 3.23 -15.21 -7.27
N VAL A 151 4.56 -15.25 -7.36
CA VAL A 151 5.35 -14.06 -7.63
C VAL A 151 4.99 -13.60 -9.05
N GLN A 152 4.00 -12.71 -9.14
CA GLN A 152 3.47 -12.15 -10.39
C GLN A 152 4.24 -10.89 -10.82
N SER A 153 5.46 -10.64 -10.36
CA SER A 153 6.31 -9.69 -11.09
C SER A 153 6.86 -10.38 -12.34
N LYS A 154 6.00 -10.55 -13.35
CA LYS A 154 6.50 -10.70 -14.71
C LYS A 154 7.23 -9.40 -15.01
N TRP A 155 8.55 -9.48 -15.14
CA TRP A 155 9.30 -8.37 -15.71
C TRP A 155 8.79 -8.18 -17.14
N GLU A 156 8.09 -7.06 -17.35
CA GLU A 156 7.67 -6.62 -18.66
C GLU A 156 8.60 -5.51 -19.11
N ASN A 157 8.99 -5.52 -20.38
CA ASN A 157 9.81 -4.45 -20.92
C ASN A 157 8.94 -3.19 -21.05
N PRO A 158 9.24 -2.10 -20.32
CA PRO A 158 8.43 -0.88 -20.37
C PRO A 158 8.48 -0.19 -21.73
N PHE A 159 9.44 -0.55 -22.59
CA PHE A 159 9.60 -0.01 -23.93
C PHE A 159 8.95 -0.87 -25.02
N ASP A 160 8.27 -1.98 -24.68
CA ASP A 160 7.50 -2.74 -25.67
C ASP A 160 6.29 -1.91 -26.13
N PRO A 161 6.11 -1.64 -27.44
CA PRO A 161 4.95 -0.91 -27.95
C PRO A 161 3.60 -1.49 -27.53
N LYS A 162 3.50 -2.78 -27.25
CA LYS A 162 2.28 -3.40 -26.71
C LYS A 162 2.00 -2.96 -25.28
N VAL A 163 3.01 -2.98 -24.41
CA VAL A 163 2.90 -2.54 -23.01
C VAL A 163 2.57 -1.05 -22.95
N ILE A 164 3.21 -0.23 -23.80
CA ILE A 164 2.92 1.21 -23.90
C ILE A 164 1.46 1.44 -24.30
N ARG A 165 0.99 0.78 -25.38
CA ARG A 165 -0.41 0.93 -25.82
C ARG A 165 -1.41 0.48 -24.77
N GLN A 166 -1.13 -0.62 -24.09
CA GLN A 166 -1.98 -1.12 -23.01
C GLN A 166 -2.01 -0.15 -21.84
N HIS A 167 -0.86 0.37 -21.42
CA HIS A 167 -0.78 1.36 -20.34
C HIS A 167 -1.64 2.61 -20.62
N PHE A 168 -1.61 3.15 -21.85
CA PHE A 168 -2.43 4.32 -22.19
C PHE A 168 -3.91 3.97 -22.36
N ALA A 169 -4.25 2.78 -22.87
CA ALA A 169 -5.64 2.33 -22.94
C ALA A 169 -6.27 2.14 -21.55
N ASP A 170 -5.49 1.62 -20.59
CA ASP A 170 -5.92 1.44 -19.21
C ASP A 170 -6.00 2.79 -18.45
N ARG A 171 -5.22 3.79 -18.85
CA ARG A 171 -5.16 5.10 -18.19
C ARG A 171 -6.35 6.02 -18.50
N ASP A 172 -7.06 5.78 -19.61
CA ASP A 172 -8.27 6.52 -19.94
C ASP A 172 -9.44 6.20 -18.99
N ASP A 173 -9.32 5.13 -18.20
CA ASP A 173 -10.19 4.86 -17.06
C ASP A 173 -9.61 5.53 -15.80
N ASP A 174 -10.28 6.58 -15.30
CA ASP A 174 -10.02 7.24 -14.00
C ASP A 174 -10.07 6.27 -12.79
N MET A 175 -10.32 4.98 -13.02
CA MET A 175 -10.38 3.91 -12.03
C MET A 175 -9.10 3.77 -11.20
N TYR A 176 -7.95 4.21 -11.71
CA TYR A 176 -6.67 4.13 -10.99
C TYR A 176 -6.45 5.28 -10.00
N VAL A 177 -7.18 6.39 -10.12
CA VAL A 177 -7.04 7.54 -9.24
C VAL A 177 -7.83 7.31 -7.96
N VAL A 178 -7.12 7.18 -6.84
CA VAL A 178 -7.72 6.94 -5.51
C VAL A 178 -8.11 8.25 -4.85
N LEU A 179 -7.28 9.28 -4.98
CA LEU A 179 -7.44 10.53 -4.24
C LEU A 179 -6.98 11.72 -5.06
N LYS A 180 -7.73 12.82 -5.03
CA LYS A 180 -7.29 14.10 -5.58
C LYS A 180 -7.51 15.21 -4.56
N PHE A 181 -6.49 16.03 -4.32
CA PHE A 181 -6.63 17.23 -3.51
C PHE A 181 -7.48 18.29 -4.26
N LEU A 182 -8.09 19.21 -3.54
CA LEU A 182 -8.85 20.30 -4.17
C LEU A 182 -7.96 21.49 -4.52
N GLY A 183 -8.42 22.28 -5.49
CA GLY A 183 -7.80 23.54 -5.91
C GLY A 183 -6.44 23.37 -6.55
N ALA A 184 -5.64 24.44 -6.52
CA ALA A 184 -4.34 24.52 -7.18
C ALA A 184 -3.36 23.40 -6.76
N LEU A 185 -3.45 22.92 -5.51
CA LEU A 185 -2.61 21.82 -5.05
C LEU A 185 -2.93 20.51 -5.79
N GLY A 186 -4.20 20.20 -5.97
CA GLY A 186 -4.63 19.02 -6.71
C GLY A 186 -4.40 19.12 -8.21
N GLU A 187 -4.40 20.34 -8.76
CA GLU A 187 -4.00 20.59 -10.15
C GLU A 187 -2.49 20.41 -10.35
N LEU A 188 -1.70 20.87 -9.38
CA LEU A 188 -0.24 20.76 -9.40
C LEU A 188 0.24 19.31 -9.23
N ILE A 189 -0.31 18.60 -8.25
CA ILE A 189 0.11 17.21 -7.93
C ILE A 189 -0.58 16.20 -8.84
N GLY A 190 -1.82 16.49 -9.27
CA GLY A 190 -2.68 15.52 -9.94
C GLY A 190 -3.39 14.58 -8.97
N GLY A 191 -3.93 13.49 -9.51
CA GLY A 191 -4.52 12.41 -8.74
C GLY A 191 -3.44 11.46 -8.20
N LEU A 192 -3.62 10.99 -6.98
CA LEU A 192 -2.82 9.92 -6.40
C LEU A 192 -3.38 8.58 -6.86
N GLU A 193 -2.52 7.73 -7.43
CA GLU A 193 -2.90 6.47 -8.05
C GLU A 193 -2.65 5.26 -7.14
N VAL A 194 -3.33 4.14 -7.42
CA VAL A 194 -3.09 2.86 -6.75
C VAL A 194 -1.63 2.44 -6.89
N GLY A 195 -1.02 1.98 -5.79
CA GLY A 195 0.36 1.51 -5.76
C GLY A 195 1.41 2.60 -5.54
N TRP A 196 1.02 3.88 -5.52
CA TRP A 196 1.93 4.96 -5.16
C TRP A 196 2.23 4.97 -3.66
N LEU A 197 3.50 5.20 -3.31
CA LEU A 197 3.92 5.51 -1.95
C LEU A 197 4.17 7.02 -1.84
N VAL A 198 3.32 7.71 -1.09
CA VAL A 198 3.40 9.17 -0.88
C VAL A 198 3.87 9.48 0.53
N ALA A 199 4.83 10.40 0.67
CA ALA A 199 5.40 10.78 1.95
C ALA A 199 5.35 12.30 2.18
N TRP A 200 4.84 12.71 3.35
CA TRP A 200 4.85 14.11 3.81
C TRP A 200 6.11 14.37 4.64
N LEU A 201 7.11 15.00 4.03
CA LEU A 201 8.39 15.28 4.66
C LEU A 201 8.47 16.74 5.14
N GLY A 202 9.10 16.96 6.29
CA GLY A 202 9.31 18.30 6.82
C GLY A 202 9.81 18.32 8.25
N PRO A 203 10.36 19.46 8.72
CA PRO A 203 10.82 19.62 10.09
C PRO A 203 9.71 19.37 11.13
N MET A 204 10.09 19.18 12.39
CA MET A 204 9.14 19.04 13.49
C MET A 204 8.21 20.26 13.57
N LYS A 205 6.93 19.99 13.90
CA LYS A 205 5.88 21.02 14.07
C LYS A 205 5.56 21.86 12.82
N ARG A 206 5.87 21.38 11.61
CA ARG A 206 5.52 22.03 10.32
C ARG A 206 4.24 21.50 9.68
N GLY A 207 3.36 20.87 10.45
CA GLY A 207 2.04 20.47 9.94
C GLY A 207 1.98 19.11 9.21
N LYS A 208 3.03 18.28 9.27
CA LYS A 208 3.03 16.94 8.63
C LYS A 208 1.80 16.11 8.99
N SER A 209 1.51 16.00 10.29
CA SER A 209 0.38 15.20 10.78
C SER A 209 -0.96 15.80 10.34
N PHE A 210 -1.06 17.12 10.16
CA PHE A 210 -2.26 17.77 9.62
C PHE A 210 -2.49 17.40 8.15
N TRP A 211 -1.45 17.36 7.32
CA TRP A 211 -1.56 16.92 5.93
C TRP A 211 -1.97 15.45 5.80
N ILE A 212 -1.44 14.58 6.68
CA ILE A 212 -1.86 13.17 6.72
C ILE A 212 -3.35 13.06 7.11
N GLN A 213 -3.79 13.80 8.12
CA GLN A 213 -5.20 13.82 8.52
C GLN A 213 -6.11 14.43 7.43
N GLU A 214 -5.68 15.46 6.73
CA GLU A 214 -6.43 15.98 5.58
C GLU A 214 -6.53 14.94 4.47
N THR A 215 -5.46 14.18 4.21
CA THR A 215 -5.46 13.06 3.26
C THR A 215 -6.52 12.02 3.65
N LEU A 216 -6.60 11.66 4.94
CA LEU A 216 -7.61 10.76 5.49
C LEU A 216 -9.03 11.28 5.23
N PHE A 217 -9.31 12.54 5.57
CA PHE A 217 -10.63 13.14 5.32
C PHE A 217 -11.01 13.18 3.85
N ARG A 218 -10.05 13.52 2.97
CA ARG A 218 -10.28 13.55 1.53
C ARG A 218 -10.60 12.16 0.99
N SER A 219 -9.89 11.14 1.48
CA SER A 219 -10.13 9.74 1.12
C SER A 219 -11.52 9.27 1.54
N ALA A 220 -11.95 9.63 2.75
CA ALA A 220 -13.30 9.34 3.22
C ALA A 220 -14.40 10.05 2.41
N ILE A 221 -14.19 11.33 2.04
CA ILE A 221 -15.11 12.08 1.15
C ILE A 221 -15.20 11.43 -0.23
N ALA A 222 -14.07 10.89 -0.74
CA ALA A 222 -14.02 10.11 -1.96
C ALA A 222 -14.66 8.71 -1.82
N LYS A 223 -15.20 8.37 -0.64
CA LYS A 223 -15.82 7.08 -0.31
C LYS A 223 -14.84 5.90 -0.42
N ASN A 224 -13.59 6.12 -0.06
CA ASN A 224 -12.60 5.05 0.08
C ASN A 224 -12.53 4.57 1.53
N ASP A 225 -12.38 3.26 1.70
CA ASP A 225 -12.14 2.68 3.02
C ASP A 225 -10.69 2.98 3.42
N THR A 226 -10.52 3.78 4.48
CA THR A 226 -9.21 4.35 4.82
C THR A 226 -8.77 3.91 6.20
N ALA A 227 -7.52 3.47 6.33
CA ALA A 227 -6.93 3.14 7.63
C ALA A 227 -5.93 4.23 8.05
N TYR A 228 -6.07 4.73 9.27
CA TYR A 228 -5.15 5.69 9.87
C TYR A 228 -4.35 5.06 11.01
N ILE A 229 -3.03 4.97 10.83
CA ILE A 229 -2.12 4.42 11.84
C ILE A 229 -1.31 5.58 12.43
N ASN A 230 -1.55 5.88 13.71
CA ASN A 230 -0.86 6.94 14.43
C ASN A 230 0.05 6.36 15.52
N LEU A 231 1.33 6.72 15.48
CA LEU A 231 2.35 6.27 16.43
C LEU A 231 2.91 7.40 17.31
N GLU A 232 2.52 8.65 17.07
CA GLU A 232 3.11 9.83 17.72
C GLU A 232 2.17 10.47 18.74
N MET A 233 0.88 10.58 18.41
CA MET A 233 -0.10 11.33 19.21
C MET A 233 -0.99 10.43 20.06
N ILE A 234 -1.48 10.97 21.18
CA ILE A 234 -2.54 10.32 21.99
C ILE A 234 -3.89 10.46 21.26
N ASP A 235 -4.72 9.42 21.33
CA ASP A 235 -6.04 9.34 20.67
C ASP A 235 -6.92 10.56 20.86
N LYS A 236 -6.94 11.13 22.08
CA LYS A 236 -7.71 12.35 22.37
C LYS A 236 -7.30 13.49 21.44
N GLY A 237 -6.00 13.72 21.25
CA GLY A 237 -5.50 14.80 20.40
C GLY A 237 -5.76 14.56 18.90
N VAL A 238 -5.84 13.29 18.48
CA VAL A 238 -6.25 12.93 17.12
C VAL A 238 -7.73 13.28 16.91
N ARG A 239 -8.61 12.80 17.81
CA ARG A 239 -10.06 13.04 17.74
C ARG A 239 -10.40 14.52 17.82
N ASP A 240 -9.73 15.27 18.70
CA ASP A 240 -9.95 16.71 18.81
C ASP A 240 -9.65 17.43 17.48
N ARG A 241 -8.61 17.02 16.75
CA ARG A 241 -8.32 17.60 15.42
C ARG A 241 -9.36 17.21 14.38
N GLU A 242 -9.78 15.96 14.38
CA GLU A 242 -10.81 15.46 13.46
C GLU A 242 -12.14 16.18 13.67
N TYR A 243 -12.56 16.33 14.93
CA TYR A 243 -13.78 17.05 15.27
C TYR A 243 -13.71 18.51 14.87
N ARG A 244 -12.59 19.20 15.11
CA ARG A 244 -12.39 20.58 14.65
C ARG A 244 -12.41 20.69 13.13
N ARG A 245 -11.84 19.72 12.43
CA ARG A 245 -11.86 19.67 10.96
C ARG A 245 -13.27 19.46 10.40
N LEU A 246 -14.10 18.67 11.09
CA LEU A 246 -15.50 18.42 10.76
C LEU A 246 -16.39 19.63 11.03
N THR A 247 -16.21 20.28 12.17
CA THR A 247 -17.05 21.41 12.60
C THR A 247 -16.58 22.76 12.04
N GLY A 248 -15.31 22.87 11.66
CA GLY A 248 -14.67 24.14 11.31
C GLY A 248 -14.48 25.05 12.52
N THR A 249 -14.31 24.48 13.73
CA THR A 249 -14.26 25.25 14.98
C THR A 249 -12.90 25.18 15.68
N THR A 250 -12.56 26.20 16.49
CA THR A 250 -11.36 26.21 17.35
C THR A 250 -11.70 26.05 18.83
N ASP A 251 -10.68 25.80 19.67
CA ASP A 251 -10.84 25.89 21.13
C ASP A 251 -10.89 27.35 21.57
N GLY A 252 -11.74 27.67 22.54
CA GLY A 252 -11.78 28.98 23.20
C GLY A 252 -13.01 29.82 22.85
N ASP A 253 -13.04 31.04 23.38
CA ASP A 253 -14.04 32.05 23.01
C ASP A 253 -13.98 32.28 21.49
N PRO A 254 -15.09 32.64 20.82
CA PRO A 254 -15.15 32.94 19.39
C PRO A 254 -14.44 34.24 19.01
N THR A 255 -13.33 34.57 19.69
CA THR A 255 -12.40 35.62 19.32
C THR A 255 -11.69 35.19 18.04
N GLY A 256 -12.35 35.44 16.90
CA GLY A 256 -11.74 35.61 15.58
C GLY A 256 -10.54 34.73 15.23
N ILE A 257 -10.74 33.73 14.37
CA ILE A 257 -9.63 32.94 13.85
C ILE A 257 -8.80 33.79 12.90
N GLN A 258 -7.50 33.90 13.16
CA GLN A 258 -6.57 34.51 12.22
C GLN A 258 -6.39 33.62 11.00
N PHE A 259 -6.72 34.16 9.83
CA PHE A 259 -6.52 33.47 8.57
C PHE A 259 -5.48 34.22 7.75
N PRO A 260 -4.34 33.59 7.39
CA PRO A 260 -3.34 34.24 6.55
C PRO A 260 -3.93 34.42 5.16
N MET A 261 -3.87 35.64 4.65
CA MET A 261 -4.33 36.01 3.32
C MET A 261 -3.19 36.62 2.53
N PHE A 262 -3.17 36.33 1.23
CA PHE A 262 -2.28 37.01 0.31
C PHE A 262 -2.67 38.49 0.23
N ASP A 263 -1.67 39.33 0.37
CA ASP A 263 -1.78 40.78 0.36
C ASP A 263 -0.66 41.34 -0.52
N CYS A 264 -0.73 42.62 -0.87
CA CYS A 264 0.29 43.25 -1.71
C CYS A 264 1.31 43.99 -0.84
N TYR A 265 2.59 43.66 -0.94
CA TYR A 265 3.69 44.35 -0.23
C TYR A 265 3.64 45.87 -0.46
N ASN A 266 3.39 46.31 -1.70
CA ASN A 266 3.29 47.72 -2.04
C ASN A 266 2.10 48.41 -1.34
N ASN A 267 1.00 47.68 -1.12
CA ASN A 267 -0.11 48.17 -0.30
C ASN A 267 0.31 48.29 1.16
N GLN A 268 0.99 47.28 1.70
CA GLN A 268 1.47 47.29 3.09
C GLN A 268 2.44 48.43 3.39
N CYS A 269 3.23 48.87 2.40
CA CYS A 269 4.20 49.97 2.54
C CYS A 269 3.63 51.35 2.14
N GLY A 270 2.40 51.43 1.62
CA GLY A 270 1.84 52.68 1.10
C GLY A 270 2.51 53.17 -0.20
N GLU A 271 3.29 52.33 -0.87
CA GLU A 271 4.03 52.64 -2.10
C GLU A 271 3.31 52.14 -3.37
N CYS A 272 2.02 51.80 -3.25
CA CYS A 272 1.24 51.28 -4.37
C CYS A 272 1.17 52.29 -5.53
N PRO A 273 1.65 51.95 -6.74
CA PRO A 273 1.64 52.85 -7.89
C PRO A 273 0.22 53.15 -8.39
N VAL A 274 -0.75 52.28 -8.05
CA VAL A 274 -2.17 52.42 -8.36
C VAL A 274 -2.99 52.64 -7.10
N SER A 275 -2.63 53.67 -6.34
CA SER A 275 -3.23 53.98 -5.03
C SER A 275 -4.76 54.11 -5.04
N HIS A 276 -5.34 54.58 -6.15
CA HIS A 276 -6.79 54.71 -6.34
C HIS A 276 -7.56 53.37 -6.41
N LEU A 277 -6.85 52.25 -6.55
CA LEU A 277 -7.43 50.89 -6.55
C LEU A 277 -7.18 50.14 -5.24
N ARG A 278 -6.57 50.79 -4.24
CA ARG A 278 -6.33 50.14 -2.94
C ARG A 278 -7.65 49.86 -2.24
N GLU A 279 -7.74 48.70 -1.60
CA GLU A 279 -8.88 48.34 -0.75
C GLU A 279 -8.86 49.10 0.59
N ASN A 280 -7.71 49.63 1.01
CA ASN A 280 -7.58 50.46 2.21
C ASN A 280 -6.41 51.46 2.13
N ASP A 281 -6.48 52.51 2.95
CA ASP A 281 -5.45 53.56 3.06
C ASP A 281 -4.45 53.35 4.21
N ILE A 282 -4.60 52.27 4.97
CA ILE A 282 -3.76 51.99 6.14
C ILE A 282 -2.42 51.43 5.67
N THR A 283 -1.33 51.93 6.25
CA THR A 283 0.04 51.47 5.93
C THR A 283 0.56 50.65 7.10
N LEU A 284 0.88 49.38 6.86
CA LEU A 284 1.35 48.44 7.89
C LEU A 284 2.83 48.62 8.21
N ARG A 285 3.65 48.74 7.17
CA ARG A 285 5.11 48.85 7.27
C ARG A 285 5.45 50.33 7.25
N MET A 286 5.51 50.92 8.45
CA MET A 286 5.97 52.30 8.60
C MET A 286 7.46 52.42 8.26
N ASP A 287 7.91 53.66 8.08
CA ASP A 287 9.26 54.05 7.61
C ASP A 287 10.37 53.81 8.67
N ASP A 288 10.31 52.69 9.39
CA ASP A 288 11.49 52.18 10.10
C ASP A 288 12.47 51.64 9.04
N ALA A 289 13.77 51.78 9.30
CA ALA A 289 14.82 51.39 8.33
C ALA A 289 14.73 49.91 7.90
N GLU A 290 13.97 49.10 8.62
CA GLU A 290 13.78 47.67 8.41
C GLU A 290 12.41 47.30 7.79
N ARG A 291 11.49 48.27 7.62
CA ARG A 291 10.10 48.07 7.12
C ARG A 291 9.41 46.87 7.75
N THR A 292 9.48 46.76 9.08
CA THR A 292 9.02 45.57 9.78
C THR A 292 7.49 45.50 9.83
N GLN A 293 6.96 44.31 9.60
CA GLN A 293 5.52 44.05 9.71
C GLN A 293 5.13 44.12 11.19
N PRO A 294 4.11 44.91 11.58
CA PRO A 294 3.70 45.01 12.97
C PRO A 294 3.18 43.65 13.45
N ALA A 295 3.37 43.38 14.74
CA ALA A 295 2.73 42.23 15.36
C ALA A 295 1.22 42.34 15.20
N TRP A 296 0.57 41.24 14.82
CA TRP A 296 -0.88 41.19 14.71
C TRP A 296 -1.54 41.54 16.04
N GLY A 297 -2.68 42.25 15.98
CA GLY A 297 -3.42 42.71 17.16
C GLY A 297 -2.84 43.95 17.83
N ARG A 298 -1.83 44.59 17.21
CA ARG A 298 -1.38 45.92 17.62
C ARG A 298 -2.51 46.93 17.38
N PRO A 299 -2.88 47.76 18.37
CA PRO A 299 -3.90 48.79 18.18
C PRO A 299 -3.57 49.73 17.02
N GLY A 300 -4.58 50.06 16.22
CA GLY A 300 -4.48 50.93 15.03
C GLY A 300 -4.45 50.21 13.69
N TYR A 301 -4.60 48.88 13.67
CA TYR A 301 -4.60 48.05 12.45
C TYR A 301 -5.82 47.12 12.35
N GLU A 302 -6.81 47.30 13.22
CA GLU A 302 -8.02 46.48 13.28
C GLU A 302 -8.85 46.59 12.00
N ASP A 303 -8.80 47.76 11.35
CA ASP A 303 -9.54 48.07 10.12
C ASP A 303 -8.69 47.84 8.85
N TYR A 304 -7.50 47.23 8.95
CA TYR A 304 -6.69 46.92 7.77
C TYR A 304 -7.31 45.77 6.98
N GLU A 305 -7.70 46.05 5.74
CA GLU A 305 -8.14 45.05 4.77
C GLU A 305 -6.97 44.62 3.89
N VAL A 306 -6.95 43.37 3.41
CA VAL A 306 -5.92 42.99 2.42
C VAL A 306 -6.22 43.63 1.07
N CYS A 307 -5.21 43.94 0.29
CA CYS A 307 -5.40 44.47 -1.05
C CYS A 307 -5.04 43.42 -2.09
N THR A 308 -6.02 43.02 -2.90
CA THR A 308 -5.87 42.01 -3.96
C THR A 308 -6.18 42.56 -5.35
N ALA A 309 -6.51 43.85 -5.47
CA ALA A 309 -6.97 44.50 -6.69
C ALA A 309 -6.11 44.21 -7.96
N CYS A 310 -4.79 44.17 -7.82
CA CYS A 310 -3.87 43.93 -8.96
C CYS A 310 -3.61 42.44 -9.25
N ARG A 311 -4.04 41.51 -8.39
CA ARG A 311 -3.64 40.10 -8.46
C ARG A 311 -4.22 39.37 -9.67
N ASP A 312 -5.49 39.66 -9.97
CA ASP A 312 -6.27 38.95 -10.99
C ASP A 312 -6.36 39.73 -12.31
N ASP A 313 -5.97 41.00 -12.33
CA ASP A 313 -5.91 41.83 -13.53
C ASP A 313 -4.57 41.62 -14.27
N PRO A 314 -4.56 41.08 -15.51
CA PRO A 314 -3.34 40.85 -16.27
C PRO A 314 -2.50 42.10 -16.53
N ASP A 315 -3.16 43.26 -16.70
CA ASP A 315 -2.49 44.52 -17.03
C ASP A 315 -1.85 45.17 -15.79
N LEU A 316 -2.36 44.83 -14.60
CA LEU A 316 -1.87 45.38 -13.32
C LEU A 316 -1.04 44.37 -12.52
N ARG A 317 -0.96 43.11 -12.93
CA ARG A 317 -0.32 42.02 -12.18
C ARG A 317 1.13 42.29 -11.81
N GLU A 318 1.87 43.04 -12.62
CA GLU A 318 3.25 43.43 -12.30
C GLU A 318 3.37 44.32 -11.06
N ASN A 319 2.30 45.04 -10.69
CA ASN A 319 2.24 45.89 -9.51
C ASN A 319 1.92 45.11 -8.22
N TYR A 320 1.48 43.85 -8.34
CA TYR A 320 1.18 42.98 -7.22
C TYR A 320 2.43 42.24 -6.75
N LEU A 321 3.04 42.72 -5.67
CA LEU A 321 4.13 42.02 -4.99
C LEU A 321 3.54 41.16 -3.87
N PRO A 322 3.56 39.82 -3.97
CA PRO A 322 2.89 38.96 -3.00
C PRO A 322 3.55 39.06 -1.63
N ASP A 323 2.74 39.35 -0.61
CA ASP A 323 3.08 39.26 0.81
C ASP A 323 1.89 38.64 1.57
N ILE A 324 2.00 38.55 2.89
CA ILE A 324 0.98 37.96 3.76
C ILE A 324 0.55 38.96 4.82
N TRP A 325 -0.76 39.05 5.02
CA TRP A 325 -1.36 39.62 6.22
C TRP A 325 -2.42 38.65 6.78
N TYR A 326 -3.14 39.03 7.82
CA TYR A 326 -4.15 38.19 8.46
C TYR A 326 -5.51 38.89 8.47
N SER A 327 -6.55 38.19 8.04
CA SER A 327 -7.93 38.57 8.39
C SER A 327 -8.40 37.85 9.63
N ILE A 328 -9.41 38.44 10.25
CA ILE A 328 -10.15 37.82 11.33
C ILE A 328 -11.40 37.17 10.75
N TYR A 329 -11.43 35.84 10.78
CA TYR A 329 -12.65 35.09 10.54
C TYR A 329 -13.41 34.93 11.86
N ASN A 330 -14.46 35.74 12.04
CA ASN A 330 -15.33 35.62 13.21
C ASN A 330 -16.12 34.32 13.14
N GLN A 331 -15.82 33.43 14.08
CA GLN A 331 -16.43 32.13 14.10
C GLN A 331 -17.75 32.17 14.86
N GLU A 332 -18.88 32.06 14.17
CA GLU A 332 -20.21 32.14 14.80
C GLU A 332 -20.58 30.93 15.68
N ARG A 333 -19.85 29.81 15.52
CA ARG A 333 -20.20 28.52 16.13
C ARG A 333 -19.23 28.17 17.26
N GLU A 334 -19.77 27.85 18.42
CA GLU A 334 -18.96 27.32 19.52
C GLU A 334 -18.55 25.86 19.27
N TYR A 335 -17.32 25.50 19.65
CA TYR A 335 -16.91 24.10 19.69
C TYR A 335 -17.62 23.38 20.84
N SER A 336 -18.71 22.68 20.51
CA SER A 336 -19.54 21.97 21.48
C SER A 336 -19.79 20.53 21.04
N ARG A 337 -20.08 19.66 22.02
CA ARG A 337 -20.48 18.28 21.76
C ARG A 337 -21.62 18.19 20.74
N LYS A 338 -22.63 19.05 20.85
CA LYS A 338 -23.78 19.08 19.94
C LYS A 338 -23.38 19.43 18.51
N ALA A 339 -22.45 20.38 18.33
CA ALA A 339 -21.94 20.74 17.01
C ALA A 339 -21.18 19.57 16.37
N VAL A 340 -20.33 18.88 17.14
CA VAL A 340 -19.59 17.69 16.69
C VAL A 340 -20.53 16.56 16.31
N GLU A 341 -21.49 16.19 17.17
CA GLU A 341 -22.47 15.13 16.86
C GLU A 341 -23.29 15.44 15.61
N THR A 342 -23.68 16.71 15.43
CA THR A 342 -24.43 17.16 14.24
C THR A 342 -23.57 17.06 12.97
N ALA A 343 -22.32 17.54 13.02
CA ALA A 343 -21.39 17.49 11.89
C ALA A 343 -21.02 16.05 11.52
N ALA A 344 -20.69 15.22 12.51
CA ALA A 344 -20.38 13.81 12.33
C ALA A 344 -21.58 13.03 11.75
N GLY A 345 -22.79 13.25 12.27
CA GLY A 345 -24.01 12.64 11.72
C GLY A 345 -24.35 13.13 10.31
N GLY A 346 -24.00 14.38 9.97
CA GLY A 346 -24.07 14.88 8.59
C GLY A 346 -23.07 14.18 7.68
N PHE A 347 -21.81 14.08 8.13
CA PHE A 347 -20.73 13.45 7.39
C PHE A 347 -20.99 11.96 7.13
N SER A 348 -21.33 11.19 8.16
CA SER A 348 -21.63 9.76 8.05
C SER A 348 -22.82 9.50 7.13
N ARG A 349 -23.87 10.33 7.16
CA ARG A 349 -24.99 10.21 6.19
C ARG A 349 -24.58 10.47 4.74
N MET A 350 -23.61 11.36 4.50
CA MET A 350 -23.17 11.71 3.15
C MET A 350 -22.14 10.72 2.58
N PHE A 351 -21.22 10.25 3.43
CA PHE A 351 -20.02 9.52 3.01
C PHE A 351 -19.90 8.10 3.59
N GLY A 352 -20.70 7.77 4.61
CA GLY A 352 -20.64 6.51 5.34
C GLY A 352 -19.60 6.53 6.48
N ASP A 353 -19.46 5.38 7.14
CA ASP A 353 -18.47 5.15 8.21
C ASP A 353 -17.20 4.52 7.60
N ARG A 354 -16.33 5.36 7.02
CA ARG A 354 -15.14 4.93 6.25
C ARG A 354 -13.80 5.44 6.79
N ILE A 355 -13.80 6.01 8.00
CA ILE A 355 -12.62 6.49 8.74
C ILE A 355 -12.39 5.58 9.94
#